data_AF-A0A0F6YLS5-F1
#
_entry.id   AF-A0A0F6YLS5-F1
#
_cell.length_a   1.000
_cell.length_b   1.000
_cell.length_c   1.000
_cell.angle_alpha   90.00
_cell.angle_beta   90.00
_cell.angle_gamma   90.00
#
_symmetry.space_group_name_H-M   'P 1'
#
loop_
_entity.id
_entity.type
_entity.pdbx_description
1 polymer ?
#
loop_
_entity_poly.entity_id
_entity_poly.type
_entity_poly.pdbx_seq_one_letter_code
_entity_poly.pdbx_strand_id
1 'polypeptide(L)'
;MRRGGAFVLERLRSAPLVLVLCACGGGGGEPGPGPHDGGPLPSTCEDLFEGEPELALEIGRITDGAFTRWSDGDEVAFAWGPQGGTMIVPTLRADASLDPDDETPCVSVEIANLEPEGGTAFEGFRGARVALAGARDGDRVVVQDVFDQLGWIEIPRDTPLELDVVVRGRRAAAHGRVALTIVPPRPAIPPECESLPTTGSGCRYRIVPATARVVRISEASEGSAQCPAASDARFVETEVTIDPAYAACTTVTTRPGSALVLQQYLPSSACLESLGVVEGSTLDAELRVIFAGTCSPVLEQITGLDACGDACVGTP
;
A
#
# COMPACT_ATOMS: atom_id res chain seq x y z
N MET A 1 -33.01 -58.43 -29.96
CA MET A 1 -32.58 -57.92 -28.64
C MET A 1 -31.11 -57.53 -28.79
N ARG A 2 -30.72 -56.27 -29.10
CA ARG A 2 -30.48 -55.11 -28.21
C ARG A 2 -29.88 -55.55 -26.85
N ARG A 3 -28.69 -55.14 -26.38
CA ARG A 3 -27.97 -53.84 -26.31
C ARG A 3 -26.44 -54.13 -26.29
N GLY A 4 -25.48 -53.28 -26.68
CA GLY A 4 -25.39 -51.82 -26.74
C GLY A 4 -24.72 -51.27 -25.48
N GLY A 5 -23.38 -51.22 -25.43
CA GLY A 5 -22.59 -50.62 -24.34
C GLY A 5 -21.71 -49.49 -24.88
N ALA A 6 -22.09 -48.25 -24.58
CA ALA A 6 -21.43 -47.03 -25.03
C ALA A 6 -20.36 -46.59 -24.01
N PHE A 7 -19.19 -46.20 -24.51
CA PHE A 7 -18.19 -45.43 -23.76
C PHE A 7 -18.69 -43.99 -23.60
N VAL A 8 -18.74 -43.51 -22.36
CA VAL A 8 -19.06 -42.12 -22.02
C VAL A 8 -17.76 -41.32 -22.10
N LEU A 9 -17.69 -40.40 -23.07
CA LEU A 9 -16.71 -39.31 -23.12
C LEU A 9 -17.18 -38.23 -22.12
N GLU A 10 -16.51 -38.14 -20.98
CA GLU A 10 -16.68 -37.03 -20.05
C GLU A 10 -16.11 -35.74 -20.68
N ARG A 11 -17.01 -34.82 -21.01
CA ARG A 11 -16.67 -33.46 -21.41
C ARG A 11 -16.00 -32.74 -20.24
N LEU A 12 -14.72 -32.44 -20.38
CA LEU A 12 -14.06 -31.37 -19.62
C LEU A 12 -14.82 -30.07 -19.91
N ARG A 13 -15.61 -29.64 -18.93
CA ARG A 13 -16.30 -28.34 -18.96
C ARG A 13 -15.26 -27.25 -18.77
N SER A 14 -15.26 -26.29 -19.67
CA SER A 14 -14.56 -25.03 -19.61
C SER A 14 -14.75 -24.40 -18.23
N ALA A 15 -13.66 -24.21 -17.48
CA ALA A 15 -13.69 -23.39 -16.27
C ALA A 15 -13.88 -21.92 -16.70
N PRO A 16 -14.82 -21.18 -16.09
CA PRO A 16 -14.94 -19.75 -16.34
C PRO A 16 -13.66 -19.05 -15.85
N LEU A 17 -13.13 -18.16 -16.68
CA LEU A 17 -12.14 -17.16 -16.30
C LEU A 17 -12.74 -16.33 -15.15
N VAL A 18 -12.35 -16.64 -13.92
CA VAL A 18 -12.73 -15.82 -12.75
C VAL A 18 -11.76 -14.64 -12.73
N LEU A 19 -12.21 -13.52 -13.31
CA LEU A 19 -11.59 -12.22 -13.06
C LEU A 19 -11.84 -11.89 -11.58
N VAL A 20 -10.86 -12.18 -10.73
CA VAL A 20 -10.88 -11.71 -9.33
C VAL A 20 -10.59 -10.22 -9.37
N LEU A 21 -11.64 -9.43 -9.55
CA LEU A 21 -11.65 -8.06 -9.04
C LEU A 21 -11.52 -8.19 -7.52
N CYS A 22 -10.31 -7.97 -7.00
CA CYS A 22 -10.12 -7.69 -5.58
C CYS A 22 -10.82 -6.36 -5.27
N ALA A 23 -12.14 -6.39 -5.12
CA ALA A 23 -12.82 -5.48 -4.23
C ALA A 23 -12.26 -5.80 -2.84
N CYS A 24 -11.60 -4.82 -2.21
CA CYS A 24 -11.20 -4.92 -0.82
C CYS A 24 -12.44 -5.32 -0.01
N GLY A 25 -12.44 -6.55 0.49
CA GLY A 25 -13.53 -7.08 1.29
C GLY A 25 -13.65 -6.25 2.56
N GLY A 26 -14.73 -5.49 2.65
CA GLY A 26 -15.20 -4.90 3.90
C GLY A 26 -15.53 -6.03 4.87
N GLY A 27 -14.66 -6.26 5.84
CA GLY A 27 -15.03 -6.94 7.08
C GLY A 27 -16.05 -6.07 7.79
N GLY A 28 -17.27 -6.59 7.97
CA GLY A 28 -18.42 -5.88 8.53
C GLY A 28 -18.32 -5.60 10.03
N GLY A 29 -17.38 -4.75 10.43
CA GLY A 29 -17.65 -3.73 11.44
C GLY A 29 -18.21 -2.51 10.72
N GLU A 30 -19.11 -1.74 11.35
CA GLU A 30 -19.50 -0.44 10.79
C GLU A 30 -18.22 0.32 10.40
N PRO A 31 -18.05 0.70 9.12
CA PRO A 31 -16.90 1.49 8.74
C PRO A 31 -17.03 2.81 9.50
N GLY A 32 -16.07 3.07 10.40
CA GLY A 32 -15.78 4.44 10.77
C GLY A 32 -15.59 5.27 9.49
N PRO A 33 -15.86 6.59 9.53
CA PRO A 33 -15.74 7.46 8.36
C PRO A 33 -14.39 7.17 7.69
N GLY A 34 -14.44 6.64 6.47
CA GLY A 34 -13.25 6.21 5.74
C GLY A 34 -12.27 7.37 5.54
N PRO A 35 -11.02 7.08 5.14
CA PRO A 35 -10.01 8.11 4.94
C PRO A 35 -10.56 9.17 3.99
N HIS A 36 -10.74 10.38 4.52
CA HIS A 36 -11.27 11.50 3.79
C HIS A 36 -10.30 11.83 2.65
N ASP A 37 -10.64 11.38 1.43
CA ASP A 37 -10.09 11.98 0.22
C ASP A 37 -10.20 13.48 0.38
N GLY A 38 -9.06 14.19 0.29
CA GLY A 38 -8.91 15.61 0.53
C GLY A 38 -9.74 16.47 -0.41
N GLY A 39 -11.06 16.41 -0.27
CA GLY A 39 -12.00 17.34 -0.83
C GLY A 39 -11.63 18.75 -0.39
N PRO A 40 -12.13 19.79 -1.10
CA PRO A 40 -11.90 21.16 -0.69
C PRO A 40 -12.22 21.27 0.80
N LEU A 41 -11.24 21.73 1.59
CA LEU A 41 -11.42 22.03 3.00
C LEU A 41 -12.77 22.74 3.14
N PRO A 42 -13.65 22.32 4.06
CA PRO A 42 -14.87 23.07 4.25
C PRO A 42 -14.43 24.52 4.51
N SER A 43 -14.96 25.46 3.74
CA SER A 43 -14.62 26.88 3.79
C SER A 43 -15.06 27.55 5.10
N THR A 44 -15.11 26.79 6.20
CA THR A 44 -15.86 27.07 7.43
C THR A 44 -15.00 26.97 8.70
N CYS A 45 -13.69 26.71 8.58
CA CYS A 45 -12.72 27.00 9.65
C CYS A 45 -12.34 28.50 9.63
N GLU A 46 -13.32 29.38 9.42
CA GLU A 46 -13.14 30.82 9.63
C GLU A 46 -13.13 31.10 11.14
N ASP A 47 -12.44 32.16 11.56
CA ASP A 47 -12.37 32.63 12.96
C ASP A 47 -11.72 31.64 13.97
N LEU A 48 -10.61 31.02 13.60
CA LEU A 48 -9.82 30.24 14.54
C LEU A 48 -9.13 31.13 15.57
N PHE A 49 -8.99 30.62 16.78
CA PHE A 49 -8.30 31.28 17.88
C PHE A 49 -6.82 31.52 17.54
N GLU A 50 -6.41 32.79 17.54
CA GLU A 50 -5.04 33.21 17.21
C GLU A 50 -4.11 33.31 18.43
N GLY A 51 -4.64 33.15 19.64
CA GLY A 51 -3.86 33.26 20.87
C GLY A 51 -2.93 32.08 21.12
N GLU A 52 -2.14 32.19 22.18
CA GLU A 52 -1.23 31.15 22.65
C GLU A 52 -2.02 29.91 23.13
N PRO A 53 -1.48 28.69 22.96
CA PRO A 53 -2.10 27.49 23.48
C PRO A 53 -2.06 27.47 25.01
N GLU A 54 -3.24 27.41 25.63
CA GLU A 54 -3.41 27.37 27.09
C GLU A 54 -3.86 26.00 27.58
N LEU A 55 -4.32 25.14 26.66
CA LEU A 55 -4.83 23.80 26.96
C LEU A 55 -3.76 22.73 26.71
N ALA A 56 -3.83 21.64 27.47
CA ALA A 56 -3.02 20.47 27.21
C ALA A 56 -3.62 19.65 26.05
N LEU A 57 -2.76 19.17 25.16
CA LEU A 57 -3.09 18.22 24.09
C LEU A 57 -2.55 16.83 24.43
N GLU A 58 -3.35 15.82 24.21
CA GLU A 58 -2.91 14.42 24.22
C GLU A 58 -2.66 13.94 22.79
N ILE A 59 -1.48 13.35 22.58
CA ILE A 59 -1.07 12.76 21.30
C ILE A 59 -1.01 11.25 21.51
N GLY A 60 -1.58 10.48 20.59
CA GLY A 60 -1.65 9.03 20.73
C GLY A 60 -2.17 8.34 19.49
N ARG A 61 -2.80 7.18 19.67
CA ARG A 61 -3.51 6.46 18.61
C ARG A 61 -4.81 5.86 19.13
N ILE A 62 -5.77 5.64 18.26
CA ILE A 62 -6.92 4.78 18.55
C ILE A 62 -6.65 3.38 17.98
N THR A 63 -6.85 2.36 18.79
CA THR A 63 -6.80 0.96 18.37
C THR A 63 -8.01 0.26 18.97
N ASP A 64 -8.79 -0.43 18.14
CA ASP A 64 -10.03 -1.10 18.55
C ASP A 64 -11.00 -0.18 19.32
N GLY A 65 -11.08 1.09 18.90
CA GLY A 65 -11.94 2.11 19.52
C GLY A 65 -11.40 2.71 20.82
N ALA A 66 -10.27 2.22 21.36
CA ALA A 66 -9.65 2.73 22.56
C ALA A 66 -8.50 3.69 22.24
N PHE A 67 -8.55 4.90 22.78
CA PHE A 67 -7.42 5.83 22.71
C PHE A 67 -6.31 5.42 23.67
N THR A 68 -5.08 5.33 23.15
CA THR A 68 -3.86 5.14 23.92
C THR A 68 -2.95 6.34 23.68
N ARG A 69 -2.72 7.12 24.75
CA ARG A 69 -1.78 8.23 24.75
C ARG A 69 -0.35 7.71 24.59
N TRP A 70 0.45 8.37 23.76
CA TRP A 70 1.88 8.14 23.68
C TRP A 70 2.63 8.90 24.78
N SER A 71 3.70 8.30 25.26
CA SER A 71 4.63 8.83 26.25
C SER A 71 6.02 9.01 25.65
N ASP A 72 6.85 9.81 26.30
CA ASP A 72 8.24 9.98 25.87
C ASP A 72 8.99 8.64 25.89
N GLY A 73 9.66 8.34 24.77
CA GLY A 73 10.38 7.10 24.54
C GLY A 73 9.54 5.97 23.93
N ASP A 74 8.24 6.17 23.70
CA ASP A 74 7.39 5.15 23.08
C ASP A 74 7.84 4.82 21.64
N GLU A 75 7.71 3.55 21.27
CA GLU A 75 7.90 3.08 19.90
C GLU A 75 6.61 3.31 19.08
N VAL A 76 6.73 4.04 17.97
CA VAL A 76 5.62 4.28 17.04
C VAL A 76 5.98 3.73 15.67
N ALA A 77 5.12 2.83 15.17
CA ALA A 77 5.23 2.34 13.82
C ALA A 77 4.87 3.43 12.82
N PHE A 78 5.73 3.66 11.82
CA PHE A 78 5.31 4.46 10.68
C PHE A 78 4.38 3.66 9.76
N ALA A 79 3.58 4.39 9.00
CA ALA A 79 2.78 3.88 7.90
C ALA A 79 3.33 4.41 6.57
N TRP A 80 2.98 3.75 5.47
CA TRP A 80 3.21 4.28 4.13
C TRP A 80 1.97 4.99 3.66
N GLY A 81 2.13 6.27 3.30
CA GLY A 81 1.08 7.05 2.69
C GLY A 81 0.73 6.57 1.28
N PRO A 82 -0.37 7.08 0.72
CA PRO A 82 -0.84 6.71 -0.62
C PRO A 82 0.16 7.05 -1.73
N GLN A 83 1.06 8.01 -1.49
CA GLN A 83 2.13 8.40 -2.43
C GLN A 83 3.47 7.71 -2.12
N GLY A 84 3.49 6.71 -1.23
CA GLY A 84 4.69 5.91 -0.92
C GLY A 84 5.65 6.56 0.08
N GLY A 85 5.44 7.82 0.44
CA GLY A 85 6.16 8.48 1.53
C GLY A 85 5.80 7.87 2.88
N THR A 86 6.75 7.88 3.81
CA THR A 86 6.50 7.41 5.17
C THR A 86 5.87 8.51 6.02
N MET A 87 4.98 8.11 6.92
CA MET A 87 4.21 9.01 7.79
C MET A 87 3.95 8.36 9.14
N ILE A 88 3.70 9.18 10.15
CA ILE A 88 2.95 8.75 11.33
C ILE A 88 1.51 9.26 11.23
N VAL A 89 0.62 8.60 11.97
CA VAL A 89 -0.81 8.87 11.93
C VAL A 89 -1.32 9.07 13.35
N PRO A 90 -0.91 10.17 14.03
CA PRO A 90 -1.39 10.47 15.37
C PRO A 90 -2.89 10.73 15.40
N THR A 91 -3.50 10.31 16.51
CA THR A 91 -4.78 10.81 16.99
C THR A 91 -4.51 11.88 18.05
N LEU A 92 -5.23 12.99 17.96
CA LEU A 92 -5.12 14.12 18.87
C LEU A 92 -6.37 14.22 19.73
N ARG A 93 -6.24 14.38 21.05
CA ARG A 93 -7.36 14.68 21.96
C ARG A 93 -7.10 15.96 22.73
N ALA A 94 -8.05 16.87 22.68
CA ALA A 94 -8.05 18.12 23.43
C ALA A 94 -9.34 18.27 24.23
N ASP A 95 -9.37 19.24 25.14
CA ASP A 95 -10.60 19.61 25.84
C ASP A 95 -11.67 20.14 24.87
N ALA A 96 -12.92 19.77 25.13
CA ALA A 96 -14.11 20.29 24.46
C ALA A 96 -14.18 21.83 24.38
N SER A 97 -13.58 22.54 25.33
CA SER A 97 -13.55 23.99 25.38
C SER A 97 -12.81 24.63 24.20
N LEU A 98 -12.08 23.84 23.41
CA LEU A 98 -11.44 24.28 22.17
C LEU A 98 -12.48 24.80 21.15
N ASP A 99 -13.63 24.14 21.09
CA ASP A 99 -14.80 24.55 20.30
C ASP A 99 -16.10 24.03 20.96
N PRO A 100 -16.60 24.72 22.01
CA PRO A 100 -17.66 24.23 22.88
C PRO A 100 -19.04 24.20 22.18
N ASP A 101 -19.19 24.94 21.09
CA ASP A 101 -20.49 25.24 20.47
C ASP A 101 -20.82 24.29 19.28
N ASP A 102 -19.86 23.47 18.83
CA ASP A 102 -19.97 22.64 17.62
C ASP A 102 -19.87 21.12 17.95
N GLU A 103 -20.77 20.34 17.36
CA GLU A 103 -20.78 18.87 17.43
C GLU A 103 -19.70 18.26 16.51
N THR A 104 -19.33 19.00 15.46
CA THR A 104 -18.29 18.66 14.49
C THR A 104 -17.28 19.80 14.43
N PRO A 105 -16.47 19.96 15.49
CA PRO A 105 -15.57 21.10 15.65
C PRO A 105 -14.59 21.20 14.48
N CYS A 106 -14.45 22.39 13.92
CA CYS A 106 -13.48 22.66 12.85
C CYS A 106 -12.18 23.14 13.50
N VAL A 107 -11.07 22.44 13.27
CA VAL A 107 -9.79 22.75 13.92
C VAL A 107 -8.66 22.91 12.92
N SER A 108 -7.73 23.82 13.19
CA SER A 108 -6.42 23.83 12.51
C SER A 108 -5.42 23.08 13.36
N VAL A 109 -4.78 22.09 12.74
CA VAL A 109 -3.68 21.35 13.33
C VAL A 109 -2.39 21.81 12.68
N GLU A 110 -1.42 22.15 13.52
CA GLU A 110 -0.04 22.44 13.14
C GLU A 110 0.83 21.37 13.80
N ILE A 111 1.57 20.62 12.99
CA ILE A 111 2.50 19.57 13.42
C ILE A 111 3.88 20.00 12.98
N ALA A 112 4.85 19.91 13.88
CA ALA A 112 6.26 20.08 13.58
C ALA A 112 7.07 18.87 14.04
N ASN A 113 7.97 18.42 13.15
CA ASN A 113 8.92 17.34 13.41
C ASN A 113 10.23 17.98 13.83
N LEU A 114 10.41 18.11 15.14
CA LEU A 114 11.61 18.69 15.72
C LEU A 114 12.75 17.67 15.67
N GLU A 115 13.89 18.11 15.15
CA GLU A 115 15.09 17.29 15.12
C GLU A 115 15.56 17.05 16.56
N PRO A 116 15.80 15.78 16.97
CA PRO A 116 16.54 15.53 18.20
C PRO A 116 17.95 16.11 18.04
N GLU A 117 18.55 16.59 19.14
CA GLU A 117 19.91 17.14 19.10
C GLU A 117 20.88 16.16 18.42
N GLY A 118 21.48 16.59 17.30
CA GLY A 118 22.44 15.77 16.53
C GLY A 118 21.83 14.89 15.43
N GLY A 119 20.51 14.92 15.23
CA GLY A 119 19.85 14.34 14.07
C GLY A 119 20.01 15.21 12.82
N THR A 120 19.86 14.60 11.64
CA THR A 120 19.74 15.33 10.37
C THR A 120 18.39 14.99 9.74
N ALA A 121 17.39 15.87 9.86
CA ALA A 121 16.23 15.78 8.97
C ALA A 121 16.65 16.28 7.59
N PHE A 122 16.12 15.66 6.53
CA PHE A 122 16.31 16.18 5.18
C PHE A 122 15.51 17.49 5.03
N GLU A 123 16.09 18.47 4.32
CA GLU A 123 15.41 19.73 3.99
C GLU A 123 14.05 19.47 3.33
N GLY A 124 12.97 19.98 3.92
CA GLY A 124 11.66 20.06 3.26
C GLY A 124 10.44 19.59 4.05
N PHE A 125 10.60 18.80 5.12
CA PHE A 125 9.46 18.21 5.86
C PHE A 125 9.51 18.48 7.37
N ARG A 126 9.68 19.76 7.75
CA ARG A 126 9.75 20.20 9.16
C ARG A 126 8.39 20.25 9.86
N GLY A 127 7.31 20.03 9.13
CA GLY A 127 5.96 20.09 9.67
C GLY A 127 4.90 20.32 8.60
N ALA A 128 3.64 20.25 9.03
CA ALA A 128 2.48 20.50 8.22
C ALA A 128 1.45 21.34 9.00
N ARG A 129 0.71 22.19 8.28
CA ARG A 129 -0.48 22.85 8.81
C ARG A 129 -1.68 22.46 7.97
N VAL A 130 -2.68 21.87 8.61
CA VAL A 130 -3.89 21.35 7.97
C VAL A 130 -5.12 21.76 8.76
N ALA A 131 -6.23 22.00 8.06
CA ALA A 131 -7.53 22.17 8.69
C ALA A 131 -8.29 20.84 8.61
N LEU A 132 -8.84 20.39 9.71
CA LEU A 132 -9.49 19.09 9.84
C LEU A 132 -10.79 19.22 10.62
N ALA A 133 -11.75 18.34 10.32
CA ALA A 133 -12.91 18.16 11.18
C ALA A 133 -12.52 17.28 12.37
N GLY A 134 -12.85 17.72 13.57
CA GLY A 134 -12.81 16.90 14.78
C GLY A 134 -14.16 16.23 15.03
N ALA A 135 -14.15 15.25 15.93
CA ALA A 135 -15.33 14.61 16.47
C ALA A 135 -15.44 14.89 17.97
N ARG A 136 -16.67 14.98 18.47
CA ARG A 136 -16.94 15.01 19.91
C ARG A 136 -16.91 13.62 20.51
N ASP A 137 -16.18 13.48 21.61
CA ASP A 137 -16.16 12.30 22.47
C ASP A 137 -16.27 12.75 23.92
N GLY A 138 -17.51 12.93 24.40
CA GLY A 138 -17.80 13.46 25.73
C GLY A 138 -17.26 14.88 25.93
N ASP A 139 -16.34 15.04 26.87
CA ASP A 139 -15.67 16.30 27.19
C ASP A 139 -14.43 16.57 26.32
N ARG A 140 -14.24 15.79 25.24
CA ARG A 140 -13.08 15.90 24.35
C ARG A 140 -13.46 16.22 22.91
N VAL A 141 -12.56 16.94 22.26
CA VAL A 141 -12.44 16.97 20.80
C VAL A 141 -11.38 15.96 20.39
N VAL A 142 -11.72 15.08 19.46
CA VAL A 142 -10.83 14.06 18.90
C VAL A 142 -10.60 14.34 17.42
N VAL A 143 -9.34 14.44 17.01
CA VAL A 143 -8.94 14.50 15.60
C VAL A 143 -8.22 13.20 15.27
N GLN A 144 -8.84 12.36 14.45
CA GLN A 144 -8.30 11.07 14.06
C GLN A 144 -7.47 11.20 12.78
N ASP A 145 -6.57 10.24 12.60
CA ASP A 145 -5.79 10.05 11.39
C ASP A 145 -5.11 11.28 10.83
N VAL A 146 -4.46 12.07 11.70
CA VAL A 146 -3.72 13.25 11.23
C VAL A 146 -2.48 12.79 10.49
N PHE A 147 -2.45 13.01 9.18
CA PHE A 147 -1.37 12.58 8.32
C PHE A 147 -0.16 13.51 8.45
N ASP A 148 0.87 13.04 9.14
CA ASP A 148 2.16 13.74 9.24
C ASP A 148 3.22 13.03 8.37
N GLN A 149 3.57 13.67 7.27
CA GLN A 149 4.57 13.16 6.34
C GLN A 149 5.97 13.44 6.90
N LEU A 150 6.67 12.39 7.29
CA LEU A 150 8.04 12.46 7.83
C LEU A 150 9.06 12.87 6.76
N GLY A 151 8.70 12.73 5.47
CA GLY A 151 9.56 13.09 4.35
C GLY A 151 10.68 12.08 4.07
N TRP A 152 10.60 10.89 4.66
CA TRP A 152 11.63 9.86 4.53
C TRP A 152 11.26 8.85 3.42
N ILE A 153 12.23 8.53 2.57
CA ILE A 153 12.09 7.41 1.62
C ILE A 153 12.38 6.09 2.36
N GLU A 154 13.40 6.10 3.21
CA GLU A 154 13.80 4.99 4.09
C GLU A 154 14.02 5.53 5.50
N ILE A 155 13.40 4.88 6.47
CA ILE A 155 13.55 5.24 7.88
C ILE A 155 14.51 4.22 8.49
N PRO A 156 15.69 4.64 8.96
CA PRO A 156 16.53 3.78 9.77
C PRO A 156 15.71 3.19 10.92
N ARG A 157 15.97 1.93 11.28
CA ARG A 157 15.38 1.39 12.50
C ARG A 157 15.73 2.30 13.69
N ASP A 158 14.77 2.45 14.59
CA ASP A 158 14.93 3.16 15.85
C ASP A 158 15.25 4.66 15.67
N THR A 159 14.58 5.31 14.71
CA THR A 159 14.80 6.74 14.41
C THR A 159 14.11 7.62 15.44
N PRO A 160 14.84 8.48 16.19
CA PRO A 160 14.23 9.39 17.15
C PRO A 160 13.44 10.50 16.44
N LEU A 161 12.28 10.86 16.98
CA LEU A 161 11.41 11.93 16.48
C LEU A 161 10.81 12.71 17.67
N GLU A 162 10.96 14.03 17.70
CA GLU A 162 10.19 14.88 18.62
C GLU A 162 9.02 15.51 17.85
N LEU A 163 7.80 15.17 18.25
CA LEU A 163 6.58 15.70 17.65
C LEU A 163 6.07 16.87 18.49
N ASP A 164 5.89 18.03 17.87
CA ASP A 164 5.35 19.24 18.49
C ASP A 164 4.04 19.61 17.78
N VAL A 165 2.92 19.56 18.49
CA VAL A 165 1.59 19.71 17.89
C VAL A 165 0.79 20.80 18.56
N VAL A 166 0.26 21.71 17.76
CA VAL A 166 -0.72 22.72 18.21
C VAL A 166 -2.04 22.50 17.48
N VAL A 167 -3.12 22.37 18.24
CA VAL A 167 -4.50 22.32 17.73
C VAL A 167 -5.21 23.61 18.10
N ARG A 168 -5.81 24.28 17.12
CA ARG A 168 -6.55 25.53 17.29
C ARG A 168 -8.00 25.33 16.91
N GLY A 169 -8.89 25.59 17.85
CA GLY A 169 -10.34 25.69 17.60
C GLY A 169 -10.76 27.15 17.52
N ARG A 170 -12.05 27.43 17.68
CA ARG A 170 -12.58 28.80 17.66
C ARG A 170 -12.37 29.58 18.95
N ARG A 171 -12.25 28.89 20.09
CA ARG A 171 -12.22 29.54 21.42
C ARG A 171 -10.88 29.47 22.12
N ALA A 172 -10.11 28.43 21.84
CA ALA A 172 -8.84 28.19 22.49
C ALA A 172 -7.91 27.38 21.58
N ALA A 173 -6.66 27.26 22.02
CA ALA A 173 -5.67 26.38 21.43
C ALA A 173 -5.12 25.41 22.48
N ALA A 174 -4.75 24.22 22.02
CA ALA A 174 -4.12 23.17 22.81
C ALA A 174 -2.75 22.84 22.24
N HIS A 175 -1.78 22.55 23.10
CA HIS A 175 -0.42 22.20 22.72
C HIS A 175 0.02 20.91 23.41
N GLY A 176 0.77 20.10 22.67
CA GLY A 176 1.35 18.86 23.16
C GLY A 176 2.66 18.58 22.44
N ARG A 177 3.56 17.95 23.18
CA ARG A 177 4.86 17.51 22.69
C ARG A 177 5.12 16.09 23.17
N VAL A 178 5.74 15.28 22.33
CA VAL A 178 6.16 13.92 22.69
C VAL A 178 7.43 13.51 21.94
N ALA A 179 8.38 12.91 22.66
CA ALA A 179 9.57 12.30 22.06
C ALA A 179 9.32 10.81 21.78
N LEU A 180 9.49 10.37 20.55
CA LEU A 180 9.15 9.04 20.07
C LEU A 180 10.36 8.36 19.43
N THR A 181 10.29 7.03 19.34
CA THR A 181 11.18 6.23 18.50
C THR A 181 10.37 5.63 17.35
N ILE A 182 10.69 6.00 16.12
CA ILE A 182 10.02 5.48 14.93
C ILE A 182 10.61 4.13 14.57
N VAL A 183 9.73 3.13 14.50
CA VAL A 183 10.07 1.74 14.19
C VAL A 183 9.31 1.24 12.96
N PRO A 184 9.78 0.19 12.29
CA PRO A 184 9.00 -0.46 11.23
C PRO A 184 7.66 -1.01 11.74
N PRO A 185 6.60 -1.03 10.91
CA PRO A 185 5.33 -1.62 11.28
C PRO A 185 5.45 -3.12 11.57
N ARG A 186 4.62 -3.62 12.51
CA ARG A 186 4.59 -5.03 12.93
C ARG A 186 3.50 -5.83 12.16
N PRO A 187 3.68 -7.15 11.93
CA PRO A 187 4.82 -7.98 12.33
C PRO A 187 6.10 -7.48 11.68
N ALA A 188 7.20 -7.50 12.43
CA ALA A 188 8.49 -7.09 11.90
C ALA A 188 8.72 -7.88 10.61
N ILE A 189 9.04 -7.17 9.54
CA ILE A 189 9.42 -7.77 8.26
C ILE A 189 10.52 -8.79 8.59
N PRO A 190 10.36 -10.07 8.23
CA PRO A 190 11.39 -11.08 8.49
C PRO A 190 12.75 -10.61 7.93
N PRO A 191 13.87 -10.85 8.62
CA PRO A 191 15.19 -10.35 8.18
C PRO A 191 15.54 -10.71 6.73
N GLU A 192 15.13 -11.90 6.29
CA GLU A 192 15.27 -12.37 4.91
C GLU A 192 14.60 -11.41 3.90
N CYS A 193 13.45 -10.84 4.26
CA CYS A 193 12.70 -9.90 3.42
C CYS A 193 13.28 -8.49 3.43
N GLU A 194 14.03 -8.11 4.46
CA GLU A 194 14.71 -6.79 4.52
C GLU A 194 15.88 -6.70 3.56
N SER A 195 16.53 -7.83 3.29
CA SER A 195 17.67 -7.91 2.36
C SER A 195 17.28 -7.88 0.88
N LEU A 196 15.98 -8.01 0.57
CA LEU A 196 15.51 -8.06 -0.81
C LEU A 196 15.63 -6.70 -1.50
N PRO A 197 16.00 -6.66 -2.79
CA PRO A 197 15.97 -5.43 -3.57
C PRO A 197 14.58 -4.79 -3.55
N THR A 198 14.55 -3.45 -3.54
CA THR A 198 13.29 -2.69 -3.61
C THR A 198 13.21 -1.82 -4.85
N THR A 199 11.99 -1.54 -5.32
CA THR A 199 11.74 -0.68 -6.49
C THR A 199 10.44 0.12 -6.33
N GLY A 200 10.29 1.17 -7.15
CA GLY A 200 9.11 2.04 -7.22
C GLY A 200 9.23 3.34 -6.40
N SER A 201 8.64 4.41 -6.92
CA SER A 201 8.70 5.78 -6.34
C SER A 201 7.41 6.23 -5.64
N GLY A 202 6.25 5.66 -6.00
CA GLY A 202 4.95 5.94 -5.34
C GLY A 202 4.38 4.73 -4.59
N CYS A 203 4.64 3.54 -5.10
CA CYS A 203 4.41 2.29 -4.36
C CYS A 203 5.74 1.56 -4.32
N ARG A 204 6.13 1.09 -3.14
CA ARG A 204 7.37 0.36 -3.00
C ARG A 204 7.10 -1.13 -2.99
N TYR A 205 7.90 -1.81 -3.78
CA TYR A 205 7.83 -3.25 -3.97
C TYR A 205 9.14 -3.88 -3.52
N ARG A 206 9.04 -5.06 -2.90
CA ARG A 206 10.17 -5.97 -2.74
C ARG A 206 10.20 -6.92 -3.92
N ILE A 207 11.38 -7.15 -4.46
CA ILE A 207 11.61 -8.12 -5.52
C ILE A 207 11.87 -9.47 -4.85
N VAL A 208 10.85 -10.34 -4.86
CA VAL A 208 10.89 -11.67 -4.25
C VAL A 208 11.23 -12.70 -5.33
N PRO A 209 12.29 -13.51 -5.16
CA PRO A 209 12.60 -14.61 -6.06
C PRO A 209 11.47 -15.63 -6.13
N ALA A 210 11.14 -16.05 -7.34
CA ALA A 210 10.08 -17.00 -7.62
C ALA A 210 10.43 -17.89 -8.83
N THR A 211 9.63 -18.91 -9.04
CA THR A 211 9.67 -19.76 -10.24
C THR A 211 8.30 -19.73 -10.90
N ALA A 212 8.27 -19.42 -12.18
CA ALA A 212 7.07 -19.50 -13.00
C ALA A 212 7.06 -20.82 -13.77
N ARG A 213 5.98 -21.59 -13.63
CA ARG A 213 5.73 -22.78 -14.44
C ARG A 213 4.71 -22.44 -15.53
N VAL A 214 5.04 -22.72 -16.78
CA VAL A 214 4.10 -22.59 -17.90
C VAL A 214 3.08 -23.70 -17.80
N VAL A 215 1.83 -23.34 -17.52
CA VAL A 215 0.72 -24.28 -17.39
C VAL A 215 0.10 -24.57 -18.74
N ARG A 216 -0.06 -23.53 -19.57
CA ARG A 216 -0.76 -23.62 -20.84
C ARG A 216 -0.30 -22.53 -21.81
N ILE A 217 -0.22 -22.87 -23.09
CA ILE A 217 0.00 -21.92 -24.18
C ILE A 217 -1.18 -22.04 -25.15
N SER A 218 -1.94 -20.96 -25.33
CA SER A 218 -3.10 -20.94 -26.23
C SER A 218 -3.06 -19.78 -27.21
N GLU A 219 -3.89 -19.83 -28.24
CA GLU A 219 -4.05 -18.70 -29.15
C GLU A 219 -4.63 -17.50 -28.40
N ALA A 220 -4.15 -16.31 -28.70
CA ALA A 220 -4.75 -15.08 -28.19
C ALA A 220 -6.18 -14.93 -28.71
N SER A 221 -7.11 -14.47 -27.86
CA SER A 221 -8.45 -14.12 -28.31
C SER A 221 -8.42 -12.91 -29.24
N GLU A 222 -9.40 -12.84 -30.15
CA GLU A 222 -9.61 -11.68 -31.01
C GLU A 222 -9.74 -10.40 -30.16
N GLY A 223 -9.00 -9.34 -30.52
CA GLY A 223 -8.96 -8.08 -29.77
C GLY A 223 -7.94 -8.00 -28.63
N SER A 224 -7.17 -9.06 -28.37
CA SER A 224 -6.02 -8.96 -27.44
C SER A 224 -4.98 -7.97 -27.97
N ALA A 225 -4.27 -7.28 -27.09
CA ALA A 225 -3.13 -6.45 -27.50
C ALA A 225 -2.01 -7.36 -28.02
N GLN A 226 -1.78 -7.31 -29.32
CA GLN A 226 -0.75 -8.10 -30.00
C GLN A 226 0.42 -7.21 -30.37
N CYS A 227 1.61 -7.79 -30.36
CA CYS A 227 2.78 -7.16 -30.93
C CYS A 227 2.51 -6.77 -32.39
N PRO A 228 2.80 -5.54 -32.82
CA PRO A 228 2.52 -5.09 -34.19
C PRO A 228 3.16 -5.98 -35.27
N ALA A 229 4.28 -6.62 -34.95
CA ALA A 229 5.00 -7.53 -35.84
C ALA A 229 4.58 -9.01 -35.72
N ALA A 230 3.71 -9.37 -34.77
CA ALA A 230 3.28 -10.75 -34.55
C ALA A 230 1.89 -11.00 -35.12
N SER A 231 1.78 -11.91 -36.10
CA SER A 231 0.49 -12.38 -36.60
C SER A 231 -0.12 -13.52 -35.77
N ASP A 232 0.63 -14.04 -34.79
CA ASP A 232 0.36 -15.30 -34.10
C ASP A 232 0.57 -15.17 -32.58
N ALA A 233 0.01 -14.13 -31.98
CA ALA A 233 0.10 -13.89 -30.55
C ALA A 233 -0.43 -15.09 -29.72
N ARG A 234 0.32 -15.43 -28.68
CA ARG A 234 0.05 -16.53 -27.76
C ARG A 234 -0.22 -16.01 -26.37
N PHE A 235 -1.27 -16.55 -25.76
CA PHE A 235 -1.54 -16.40 -24.35
C PHE A 235 -0.77 -17.47 -23.58
N VAL A 236 0.13 -17.06 -22.69
CA VAL A 236 0.90 -17.95 -21.83
C VAL A 236 0.33 -17.86 -20.42
N GLU A 237 -0.28 -18.96 -19.97
CA GLU A 237 -0.77 -19.10 -18.60
C GLU A 237 0.33 -19.67 -17.73
N THR A 238 0.62 -19.02 -16.61
CA THR A 238 1.66 -19.43 -15.68
C THR A 238 1.12 -19.66 -14.27
N GLU A 239 1.81 -20.54 -13.55
CA GLU A 239 1.67 -20.73 -12.10
C GLU A 239 2.98 -20.28 -11.47
N VAL A 240 2.92 -19.23 -10.65
CA VAL A 240 4.11 -18.68 -9.99
C VAL A 240 4.17 -19.18 -8.55
N THR A 241 5.33 -19.74 -8.18
CA THR A 241 5.64 -20.23 -6.84
C THR A 241 6.82 -19.46 -6.27
N ILE A 242 6.65 -18.89 -5.09
CA ILE A 242 7.72 -18.16 -4.41
C ILE A 242 8.75 -19.12 -3.84
N ASP A 243 10.01 -18.73 -3.87
CA ASP A 243 11.06 -19.48 -3.19
C ASP A 243 10.68 -19.61 -1.69
N PRO A 244 10.62 -20.85 -1.14
CA PRO A 244 10.24 -21.09 0.25
C PRO A 244 11.02 -20.25 1.27
N ALA A 245 12.26 -19.86 0.97
CA ALA A 245 13.06 -18.97 1.82
C ALA A 245 12.42 -17.59 2.04
N TYR A 246 11.55 -17.14 1.12
CA TYR A 246 10.88 -15.85 1.16
C TYR A 246 9.35 -15.96 1.28
N ALA A 247 8.83 -17.14 1.62
CA ALA A 247 7.38 -17.36 1.76
C ALA A 247 6.75 -16.43 2.81
N ALA A 248 7.50 -16.00 3.83
CA ALA A 248 7.05 -15.06 4.84
C ALA A 248 7.03 -13.59 4.38
N CYS A 249 7.59 -13.27 3.21
CA CYS A 249 7.65 -11.91 2.66
C CYS A 249 6.36 -11.48 1.97
N THR A 250 5.36 -12.35 1.89
CA THR A 250 4.09 -12.11 1.23
C THR A 250 2.98 -12.95 1.84
N THR A 251 1.73 -12.56 1.61
CA THR A 251 0.55 -13.38 1.93
C THR A 251 0.15 -14.32 0.79
N VAL A 252 0.77 -14.19 -0.39
CA VAL A 252 0.46 -14.99 -1.59
C VAL A 252 1.63 -15.91 -1.92
N THR A 253 1.57 -17.17 -1.49
CA THR A 253 2.67 -18.14 -1.72
C THR A 253 2.65 -18.77 -3.11
N THR A 254 1.47 -18.86 -3.72
CA THR A 254 1.27 -19.43 -5.05
C THR A 254 0.14 -18.68 -5.74
N ARG A 255 0.34 -18.31 -7.00
CA ARG A 255 -0.69 -17.63 -7.80
C ARG A 255 -0.97 -18.42 -9.07
N PRO A 256 -2.17 -19.01 -9.21
CA PRO A 256 -2.58 -19.64 -10.45
C PRO A 256 -3.06 -18.60 -11.46
N GLY A 257 -2.76 -18.82 -12.75
CA GLY A 257 -3.55 -18.26 -13.84
C GLY A 257 -3.17 -16.85 -14.28
N SER A 258 -1.93 -16.42 -14.06
CA SER A 258 -1.47 -15.16 -14.63
C SER A 258 -1.30 -15.31 -16.14
N ALA A 259 -2.13 -14.56 -16.87
CA ALA A 259 -1.85 -14.21 -18.26
C ALA A 259 -0.50 -13.48 -18.29
N LEU A 260 0.51 -14.07 -18.91
CA LEU A 260 1.73 -13.32 -19.16
C LEU A 260 1.43 -12.23 -20.19
N VAL A 261 1.44 -10.98 -19.75
CA VAL A 261 1.32 -9.81 -20.61
C VAL A 261 2.64 -9.04 -20.52
N LEU A 262 3.45 -9.15 -21.57
CA LEU A 262 4.77 -8.51 -21.67
C LEU A 262 4.59 -7.06 -22.11
N GLN A 263 4.78 -6.10 -21.20
CA GLN A 263 4.61 -4.67 -21.52
C GLN A 263 3.30 -4.36 -22.25
N GLN A 264 2.19 -4.97 -21.83
CA GLN A 264 0.85 -4.89 -22.46
C GLN A 264 0.65 -5.74 -23.73
N TYR A 265 1.65 -6.48 -24.20
CA TYR A 265 1.57 -7.32 -25.40
C TYR A 265 1.75 -8.81 -25.12
N LEU A 266 1.14 -9.64 -25.96
CA LEU A 266 1.29 -11.09 -25.93
C LEU A 266 2.47 -11.54 -26.84
N PRO A 267 3.30 -12.51 -26.42
CA PRO A 267 4.42 -13.02 -27.23
C PRO A 267 3.95 -13.78 -28.48
N SER A 268 4.77 -13.82 -29.54
CA SER A 268 4.52 -14.66 -30.72
C SER A 268 4.97 -16.10 -30.50
N SER A 269 4.46 -17.06 -31.30
CA SER A 269 4.95 -18.45 -31.23
C SER A 269 6.44 -18.52 -31.55
N ALA A 270 6.90 -17.78 -32.57
CA ALA A 270 8.31 -17.75 -32.96
C ALA A 270 9.24 -17.29 -31.83
N CYS A 271 8.78 -16.36 -30.98
CA CYS A 271 9.57 -15.92 -29.83
C CYS A 271 9.60 -16.99 -28.72
N LEU A 272 8.45 -17.60 -28.42
CA LEU A 272 8.40 -18.68 -27.43
C LEU A 272 9.29 -19.85 -27.86
N GLU A 273 9.27 -20.21 -29.14
CA GLU A 273 10.12 -21.25 -29.72
C GLU A 273 11.61 -20.92 -29.63
N SER A 274 12.01 -19.67 -29.93
CA SER A 274 13.43 -19.26 -29.87
C SER A 274 13.99 -19.29 -28.45
N LEU A 275 13.14 -19.07 -27.45
CA LEU A 275 13.48 -19.17 -26.03
C LEU A 275 13.32 -20.61 -25.48
N GLY A 276 12.83 -21.57 -26.28
CA GLY A 276 12.57 -22.93 -25.83
C GLY A 276 11.45 -23.05 -24.80
N VAL A 277 10.50 -22.11 -24.81
CA VAL A 277 9.37 -22.06 -23.87
C VAL A 277 8.24 -22.93 -24.40
N VAL A 278 7.91 -23.97 -23.64
CA VAL A 278 6.81 -24.91 -23.93
C VAL A 278 5.96 -25.11 -22.68
N GLU A 279 4.79 -25.74 -22.84
CA GLU A 279 3.98 -26.15 -21.68
C GLU A 279 4.79 -27.08 -20.75
N GLY A 280 4.76 -26.79 -19.46
CA GLY A 280 5.56 -27.47 -18.44
C GLY A 280 6.94 -26.85 -18.19
N SER A 281 7.42 -25.93 -19.03
CA SER A 281 8.68 -25.22 -18.77
C SER A 281 8.63 -24.47 -17.44
N THR A 282 9.75 -24.45 -16.73
CA THR A 282 9.98 -23.64 -15.53
C THR A 282 10.96 -22.54 -15.85
N LEU A 283 10.63 -21.32 -15.43
CA LEU A 283 11.39 -20.11 -15.71
C LEU A 283 11.65 -19.38 -14.39
N ASP A 284 12.83 -18.76 -14.29
CA ASP A 284 13.12 -17.86 -13.17
C ASP A 284 12.17 -16.66 -13.24
N ALA A 285 11.59 -16.30 -12.11
CA ALA A 285 10.65 -15.21 -12.01
C ALA A 285 10.95 -14.34 -10.81
N GLU A 286 10.49 -13.10 -10.87
CA GLU A 286 10.51 -12.15 -9.79
C GLU A 286 9.09 -11.67 -9.53
N LEU A 287 8.68 -11.71 -8.28
CA LEU A 287 7.43 -11.11 -7.83
C LEU A 287 7.72 -9.80 -7.13
N ARG A 288 7.14 -8.73 -7.63
CA ARG A 288 7.15 -7.42 -6.98
C ARG A 288 6.01 -7.37 -5.98
N VAL A 289 6.31 -7.69 -4.72
CA VAL A 289 5.33 -7.69 -3.63
C VAL A 289 5.26 -6.30 -3.03
N ILE A 290 4.08 -5.68 -3.03
CA ILE A 290 3.90 -4.37 -2.41
C ILE A 290 4.20 -4.47 -0.92
N PHE A 291 5.00 -3.54 -0.41
CA PHE A 291 5.18 -3.36 1.03
C PHE A 291 4.89 -1.93 1.48
N ALA A 292 4.68 -1.01 0.54
CA ALA A 292 4.38 0.39 0.77
C ALA A 292 3.47 0.96 -0.32
N GLY A 293 2.52 1.81 0.05
CA GLY A 293 1.57 2.45 -0.85
C GLY A 293 0.31 1.60 -1.10
N THR A 294 -0.56 2.04 -2.01
CA THR A 294 -1.90 1.47 -2.26
C THR A 294 -2.04 0.80 -3.63
N CYS A 295 -0.95 0.60 -4.35
CA CYS A 295 -0.98 -0.01 -5.69
C CYS A 295 -1.36 -1.50 -5.66
N SER A 296 -1.62 -2.05 -6.84
CA SER A 296 -1.85 -3.48 -7.03
C SER A 296 -0.71 -4.31 -6.40
N PRO A 297 -1.05 -5.32 -5.59
CA PRO A 297 -0.12 -5.87 -4.62
C PRO A 297 0.99 -6.76 -5.17
N VAL A 298 0.87 -7.21 -6.43
CA VAL A 298 1.81 -8.15 -7.05
C VAL A 298 1.94 -7.85 -8.55
N LEU A 299 3.14 -7.46 -8.98
CA LEU A 299 3.53 -7.48 -10.40
C LEU A 299 4.52 -8.62 -10.63
N GLU A 300 4.38 -9.29 -11.77
CA GLU A 300 5.17 -10.48 -12.09
C GLU A 300 6.11 -10.13 -13.24
N GLN A 301 7.39 -10.47 -13.06
CA GLN A 301 8.38 -10.39 -14.11
C GLN A 301 8.95 -11.79 -14.29
N ILE A 302 8.92 -12.33 -15.51
CA ILE A 302 9.41 -13.67 -15.81
C ILE A 302 10.64 -13.53 -16.68
N THR A 303 11.79 -13.87 -16.09
CA THR A 303 13.09 -13.72 -16.72
C THR A 303 13.14 -14.55 -18.01
N GLY A 304 13.67 -13.96 -19.06
CA GLY A 304 13.75 -14.58 -20.39
C GLY A 304 12.55 -14.27 -21.28
N LEU A 305 11.35 -14.10 -20.73
CA LEU A 305 10.17 -13.72 -21.52
C LEU A 305 10.14 -12.22 -21.84
N ASP A 306 10.79 -11.38 -21.01
CA ASP A 306 10.94 -9.94 -21.26
C ASP A 306 11.57 -9.66 -22.64
N ALA A 307 12.48 -10.53 -23.10
CA ALA A 307 13.09 -10.42 -24.43
C ALA A 307 12.07 -10.50 -25.58
N CYS A 308 10.95 -11.22 -25.40
CA CYS A 308 9.86 -11.20 -26.36
C CYS A 308 9.13 -9.85 -26.37
N GLY A 309 9.04 -9.18 -25.22
CA GLY A 309 8.51 -7.83 -25.11
C GLY A 309 9.40 -6.80 -25.80
N ASP A 310 10.71 -6.84 -25.54
CA ASP A 310 11.65 -5.89 -26.14
C ASP A 310 11.71 -6.02 -27.67
N ALA A 311 11.74 -7.25 -28.18
CA ALA A 311 11.67 -7.54 -29.61
C ALA A 311 10.34 -7.05 -30.25
N CYS A 312 9.27 -7.01 -29.47
CA CYS A 312 7.93 -6.62 -29.89
C CYS A 312 7.76 -5.11 -30.05
N VAL A 313 8.30 -4.31 -29.13
CA VAL A 313 8.28 -2.83 -29.22
C VAL A 313 9.37 -2.26 -30.12
N GLY A 314 10.27 -3.11 -30.64
CA GLY A 314 11.36 -2.68 -31.51
C GLY A 314 12.42 -1.86 -30.76
N THR A 315 12.52 -2.06 -29.45
CA THR A 315 13.59 -1.47 -28.64
C THR A 315 14.81 -2.38 -28.78
N PRO A 316 15.92 -1.89 -29.36
CA PRO A 316 17.13 -2.70 -29.60
C PRO A 316 17.84 -3.10 -28.31
#